data_AF-A0A9E5J6D9-F1
#
_entry.id   AF-A0A9E5J6D9-F1
#
_cell.length_a   1.000
_cell.length_b   1.000
_cell.length_c   1.000
_cell.angle_alpha   90.00
_cell.angle_beta   90.00
_cell.angle_gamma   90.00
#
_symmetry.space_group_name_H-M   'P 1'
#
loop_
_entity.id
_entity.type
_entity.pdbx_description
1 polymer ?
#
loop_
_entity_poly.entity_id
_entity_poly.type
_entity_poly.pdbx_seq_one_letter_code
_entity_poly.pdbx_strand_id
1 'polypeptide(L)'
;MVLQAEESARVTIQNKVVGRTPLIIGINTGEMPKDSAFPEWIRALGVNGARLRLNVTPQEGDPKKISTFSQFESGTRKLRGSAKQETPKLWQHPSKLDAAPLHALRQDGIELLATITCPFAFKLLQPDGKTNWANAWKYWEAYYAESYQLAVQHQVRRYQLFNEPNHKESTKLTQEEYSARMAIGCDAIQAALADAGRDSGTKLGPLISAPCTAGINVFQKTGKPEARDDKIGWGELSMRDRHLRVDGKNDSTYGQFQQYAVQHYSANPVSWLE
;
A
#
# COMPACT_ATOMS: atom_id res chain seq x y z
N MET A 1 -35.99 18.81 35.00
CA MET A 1 -35.48 17.66 34.24
C MET A 1 -35.77 17.95 32.77
N VAL A 2 -34.77 18.41 32.01
CA VAL A 2 -34.94 18.78 30.59
C VAL A 2 -34.52 17.57 29.78
N LEU A 3 -35.47 16.95 29.08
CA LEU A 3 -35.21 15.90 28.10
C LEU A 3 -34.58 16.56 26.86
N GLN A 4 -33.38 16.11 26.49
CA GLN A 4 -32.74 16.47 25.23
C GLN A 4 -33.61 15.97 24.07
N ALA A 5 -33.89 16.85 23.12
CA ALA A 5 -34.61 16.51 21.90
C ALA A 5 -33.79 15.52 21.05
N GLU A 6 -34.42 14.43 20.62
CA GLU A 6 -33.89 13.53 19.61
C GLU A 6 -33.78 14.28 18.28
N GLU A 7 -32.56 14.47 17.78
CA GLU A 7 -32.36 14.92 16.40
C GLU A 7 -32.77 13.80 15.45
N SER A 8 -33.97 13.90 14.86
CA SER A 8 -34.40 12.99 13.80
C SER A 8 -33.64 13.29 12.51
N ALA A 9 -32.74 12.40 12.08
CA ALA A 9 -32.11 12.50 10.77
C ALA A 9 -33.15 12.20 9.67
N ARG A 10 -33.40 13.16 8.78
CA ARG A 10 -34.31 12.98 7.63
C ARG A 10 -33.54 12.41 6.43
N VAL A 11 -33.67 11.11 6.18
CA VAL A 11 -33.15 10.46 4.96
C VAL A 11 -34.18 10.62 3.85
N THR A 12 -33.80 11.25 2.73
CA THR A 12 -34.65 11.38 1.54
C THR A 12 -34.10 10.50 0.43
N ILE A 13 -34.85 9.45 0.05
CA ILE A 13 -34.50 8.59 -1.09
C ILE A 13 -35.08 9.22 -2.36
N GLN A 14 -34.22 9.51 -3.33
CA GLN A 14 -34.64 10.01 -4.64
C GLN A 14 -34.61 8.85 -5.66
N ASN A 15 -35.56 8.87 -6.60
CA ASN A 15 -35.59 7.94 -7.74
C ASN A 15 -34.57 8.29 -8.83
N LYS A 16 -33.89 9.44 -8.70
CA LYS A 16 -32.78 9.84 -9.57
C LYS A 16 -31.50 9.17 -9.09
N VAL A 17 -30.97 8.24 -9.90
CA VAL A 17 -29.63 7.67 -9.66
C VAL A 17 -28.59 8.76 -9.90
N VAL A 18 -27.86 9.14 -8.86
CA VAL A 18 -26.71 10.05 -8.95
C VAL A 18 -25.45 9.23 -8.70
N GLY A 19 -24.64 9.04 -9.75
CA GLY A 19 -23.38 8.29 -9.67
C GLY A 19 -23.54 6.77 -9.66
N ARG A 20 -22.47 6.07 -9.26
CA ARG A 20 -22.43 4.62 -9.08
C ARG A 20 -22.09 4.32 -7.63
N THR A 21 -22.77 3.35 -7.03
CA THR A 21 -22.39 2.83 -5.71
C THR A 21 -20.96 2.31 -5.77
N PRO A 22 -20.10 2.60 -4.77
CA PRO A 22 -18.77 2.01 -4.69
C PRO A 22 -18.86 0.49 -4.77
N LEU A 23 -18.01 -0.13 -5.59
CA LEU A 23 -17.93 -1.59 -5.67
C LEU A 23 -17.49 -2.19 -4.32
N ILE A 24 -16.63 -1.46 -3.60
CA ILE A 24 -16.16 -1.83 -2.28
C ILE A 24 -16.36 -0.64 -1.35
N ILE A 25 -17.03 -0.90 -0.23
CA ILE A 25 -17.12 -0.03 0.93
C ILE A 25 -16.40 -0.79 2.04
N GLY A 26 -15.40 -0.15 2.64
CA GLY A 26 -14.60 -0.80 3.66
C GLY A 26 -14.18 0.14 4.76
N ILE A 27 -13.69 -0.43 5.85
CA ILE A 27 -13.23 0.32 7.02
C ILE A 27 -11.71 0.32 7.12
N ASN A 28 -11.17 1.40 7.68
CA ASN A 28 -9.77 1.49 8.06
C ASN A 28 -9.58 0.82 9.42
N THR A 29 -8.81 -0.26 9.45
CA THR A 29 -8.74 -1.14 10.64
C THR A 29 -7.53 -0.85 11.52
N GLY A 30 -6.57 -0.05 11.03
CA GLY A 30 -5.28 0.12 11.72
C GLY A 30 -4.51 -1.20 11.85
N GLU A 31 -3.85 -1.40 13.00
CA GLU A 31 -3.27 -2.69 13.38
C GLU A 31 -4.39 -3.59 13.93
N MET A 32 -4.61 -4.79 13.37
CA MET A 32 -5.58 -5.73 13.95
C MET A 32 -4.95 -6.43 15.15
N PRO A 33 -5.49 -6.27 16.37
CA PRO A 33 -4.99 -7.00 17.54
C PRO A 33 -5.31 -8.48 17.41
N LYS A 34 -4.40 -9.31 17.93
CA LYS A 34 -4.63 -10.74 18.14
C LYS A 34 -5.87 -10.95 19.01
N ASP A 35 -6.65 -12.00 18.72
CA ASP A 35 -7.86 -12.40 19.48
C ASP A 35 -8.97 -11.32 19.51
N SER A 36 -8.95 -10.37 18.57
CA SER A 36 -9.99 -9.34 18.49
C SER A 36 -11.29 -9.88 17.85
N ALA A 37 -12.43 -9.37 18.31
CA ALA A 37 -13.76 -9.60 17.70
C ALA A 37 -13.95 -8.83 16.37
N PHE A 38 -12.85 -8.63 15.64
CA PHE A 38 -12.80 -7.77 14.48
C PHE A 38 -13.58 -8.34 13.27
N PRO A 39 -13.49 -9.64 12.97
CA PRO A 39 -14.35 -10.25 11.94
C PRO A 39 -15.84 -10.12 12.25
N GLU A 40 -16.24 -10.24 13.52
CA GLU A 40 -17.64 -10.01 13.95
C GLU A 40 -18.06 -8.56 13.70
N TRP A 41 -17.20 -7.59 14.03
CA TRP A 41 -17.51 -6.17 13.85
C TRP A 41 -17.65 -5.80 12.38
N ILE A 42 -16.77 -6.30 11.51
CA ILE A 42 -16.88 -6.14 10.05
C ILE A 42 -18.21 -6.68 9.53
N ARG A 43 -18.59 -7.90 9.95
CA ARG A 43 -19.86 -8.52 9.55
C ARG A 43 -21.06 -7.68 9.99
N ALA A 44 -21.03 -7.16 11.22
CA ALA A 44 -22.11 -6.33 11.76
C ALA A 44 -22.27 -4.99 11.00
N LEU A 45 -21.17 -4.43 10.48
CA LEU A 45 -21.21 -3.20 9.69
C LEU A 45 -21.75 -3.39 8.27
N GLY A 46 -21.84 -4.63 7.78
CA GLY A 46 -22.32 -4.93 6.43
C GLY A 46 -21.40 -4.40 5.31
N VAL A 47 -20.13 -4.12 5.63
CA VAL A 47 -19.12 -3.68 4.66
C VAL A 47 -18.53 -4.88 3.92
N ASN A 48 -17.99 -4.66 2.73
CA ASN A 48 -17.38 -5.72 1.90
C ASN A 48 -15.87 -5.50 1.67
N GLY A 49 -15.25 -4.62 2.45
CA GLY A 49 -13.80 -4.40 2.41
C GLY A 49 -13.21 -4.01 3.75
N ALA A 50 -11.90 -4.22 3.88
CA ALA A 50 -11.13 -3.81 5.05
C ALA A 50 -9.72 -3.35 4.63
N ARG A 51 -9.25 -2.25 5.20
CA ARG A 51 -7.90 -1.73 4.98
C ARG A 51 -7.00 -2.07 6.16
N LEU A 52 -6.00 -2.91 5.91
CA LEU A 52 -5.00 -3.37 6.87
C LEU A 52 -3.80 -2.43 6.88
N ARG A 53 -3.27 -2.12 8.06
CA ARG A 53 -1.97 -1.42 8.19
C ARG A 53 -0.89 -2.41 8.62
N LEU A 54 0.12 -2.57 7.77
CA LEU A 54 1.24 -3.48 7.98
C LEU A 54 2.52 -2.67 8.10
N ASN A 55 3.29 -2.91 9.15
CA ASN A 55 4.60 -2.29 9.33
C ASN A 55 5.67 -3.35 9.14
N VAL A 56 6.52 -3.21 8.13
CA VAL A 56 7.63 -4.14 7.89
C VAL A 56 8.92 -3.50 8.36
N THR A 57 9.51 -4.07 9.41
CA THR A 57 10.79 -3.61 9.97
C THR A 57 11.89 -4.57 9.49
N PRO A 58 13.04 -4.07 8.99
CA PRO A 58 14.18 -4.92 8.65
C PRO A 58 14.62 -5.77 9.84
N GLN A 59 14.80 -7.08 9.60
CA GLN A 59 15.59 -7.90 10.49
C GLN A 59 17.06 -7.44 10.45
N GLU A 60 17.69 -7.38 11.61
CA GLU A 60 19.16 -7.31 11.70
C GLU A 60 19.71 -8.68 11.30
N GLY A 61 20.58 -8.72 10.29
CA GLY A 61 21.07 -9.96 9.72
C GLY A 61 22.03 -9.72 8.55
N ASP A 62 22.85 -10.74 8.29
CA ASP A 62 24.08 -10.67 7.48
C ASP A 62 23.84 -9.98 6.12
N PRO A 63 24.45 -8.82 5.86
CA PRO A 63 24.20 -8.08 4.64
C PRO A 63 24.73 -8.90 3.47
N LYS A 64 23.83 -9.54 2.71
CA LYS A 64 24.12 -9.88 1.32
C LYS A 64 24.73 -8.63 0.69
N LYS A 65 25.99 -8.69 0.28
CA LYS A 65 26.70 -7.56 -0.33
C LYS A 65 26.12 -7.32 -1.73
N ILE A 66 24.98 -6.64 -1.78
CA ILE A 66 24.35 -6.14 -3.00
C ILE A 66 24.69 -4.66 -3.07
N SER A 67 25.56 -4.31 -4.01
CA SER A 67 26.03 -2.94 -4.24
C SER A 67 25.75 -2.42 -5.65
N THR A 68 25.19 -3.27 -6.52
CA THR A 68 24.92 -2.95 -7.92
C THR A 68 23.53 -3.42 -8.35
N PHE A 69 22.99 -2.81 -9.40
CA PHE A 69 21.74 -3.24 -10.00
C PHE A 69 21.78 -4.70 -10.50
N SER A 70 22.90 -5.13 -11.10
CA SER A 70 23.04 -6.52 -11.60
C SER A 70 22.96 -7.54 -10.46
N GLN A 71 23.58 -7.25 -9.31
CA GLN A 71 23.45 -8.12 -8.13
C GLN A 71 22.03 -8.11 -7.56
N PHE A 72 21.38 -6.95 -7.52
CA PHE A 72 19.98 -6.83 -7.12
C PHE A 72 19.10 -7.72 -8.01
N GLU A 73 19.21 -7.58 -9.33
CA GLU A 73 18.42 -8.34 -10.31
C GLU A 73 18.71 -9.85 -10.28
N SER A 74 19.97 -10.25 -10.07
CA SER A 74 20.33 -11.64 -9.85
C SER A 74 19.70 -12.19 -8.56
N GLY A 75 19.72 -11.40 -7.49
CA GLY A 75 19.07 -11.71 -6.22
C GLY A 75 17.56 -11.90 -6.36
N THR A 76 16.88 -11.00 -7.08
CA THR A 76 15.43 -11.11 -7.29
C THR A 76 15.10 -12.37 -8.09
N ARG A 77 15.80 -12.63 -9.20
CA ARG A 77 15.61 -13.87 -9.98
C ARG A 77 15.80 -15.13 -9.14
N LYS A 78 16.86 -15.18 -8.32
CA LYS A 78 17.13 -16.33 -7.44
C LYS A 78 16.00 -16.54 -6.44
N LEU A 79 15.57 -15.49 -5.73
CA LEU A 79 14.48 -15.61 -4.75
C LEU A 79 13.17 -16.05 -5.42
N ARG A 80 12.82 -15.44 -6.54
CA ARG A 80 11.59 -15.73 -7.29
C ARG A 80 11.55 -17.17 -7.82
N GLY A 81 12.70 -17.73 -8.20
CA GLY A 81 12.84 -19.11 -8.66
C GLY A 81 12.60 -20.16 -7.55
N SER A 82 12.70 -19.76 -6.29
CA SER A 82 12.46 -20.62 -5.11
C SER A 82 11.50 -19.97 -4.11
N ALA A 83 10.54 -19.19 -4.62
CA ALA A 83 9.68 -18.33 -3.81
C ALA A 83 8.93 -19.11 -2.73
N LYS A 84 8.31 -20.24 -3.10
CA LYS A 84 7.54 -21.10 -2.19
C LYS A 84 8.36 -21.63 -1.02
N GLN A 85 9.64 -21.93 -1.24
CA GLN A 85 10.51 -22.52 -0.22
C GLN A 85 11.22 -21.46 0.62
N GLU A 86 11.68 -20.37 0.00
CA GLU A 86 12.51 -19.37 0.66
C GLU A 86 11.69 -18.29 1.35
N THR A 87 10.61 -17.82 0.72
CA THR A 87 9.85 -16.66 1.23
C THR A 87 9.28 -16.87 2.64
N PRO A 88 8.72 -18.05 3.01
CA PRO A 88 8.26 -18.29 4.39
C PRO A 88 9.36 -18.25 5.45
N LYS A 89 10.63 -18.36 5.05
CA LYS A 89 11.79 -18.25 5.97
C LYS A 89 12.22 -16.80 6.16
N LEU A 90 11.84 -15.91 5.24
CA LEU A 90 12.18 -14.51 5.27
C LEU A 90 11.16 -13.76 6.13
N TRP A 91 11.64 -12.69 6.80
CA TRP A 91 10.79 -11.74 7.49
C TRP A 91 9.81 -12.43 8.46
N GLN A 92 10.33 -13.33 9.29
CA GLN A 92 9.56 -14.04 10.34
C GLN A 92 9.01 -13.12 11.44
N HIS A 93 8.93 -11.81 11.21
CA HIS A 93 8.12 -10.96 12.05
C HIS A 93 6.67 -11.03 11.57
N PRO A 94 5.73 -11.34 12.46
CA PRO A 94 4.35 -11.10 12.16
C PRO A 94 4.26 -9.58 11.94
N SER A 95 3.79 -9.13 10.78
CA SER A 95 2.77 -8.10 10.90
C SER A 95 1.83 -8.65 11.97
N LYS A 96 1.63 -7.94 13.09
CA LYS A 96 0.91 -8.45 14.30
C LYS A 96 -0.50 -9.01 14.01
N LEU A 97 -0.88 -9.01 12.75
CA LEU A 97 -1.98 -9.73 12.17
C LEU A 97 -1.88 -11.22 12.46
N ASP A 98 -2.84 -11.64 13.26
CA ASP A 98 -3.20 -13.03 13.37
C ASP A 98 -3.78 -13.52 12.02
N ALA A 99 -3.29 -14.67 11.55
CA ALA A 99 -3.74 -15.30 10.32
C ALA A 99 -5.21 -15.75 10.41
N ALA A 100 -5.71 -16.07 11.62
CA ALA A 100 -7.08 -16.55 11.80
C ALA A 100 -8.13 -15.47 11.47
N PRO A 101 -8.08 -14.23 12.01
CA PRO A 101 -8.95 -13.14 11.60
C PRO A 101 -8.88 -12.81 10.10
N LEU A 102 -7.68 -12.82 9.49
CA LEU A 102 -7.54 -12.59 8.05
C LEU A 102 -8.22 -13.67 7.21
N HIS A 103 -8.08 -14.93 7.64
CA HIS A 103 -8.74 -16.05 6.99
C HIS A 103 -10.26 -15.96 7.13
N ALA A 104 -10.77 -15.60 8.31
CA ALA A 104 -12.20 -15.42 8.56
C ALA A 104 -12.79 -14.32 7.67
N LEU A 105 -12.18 -13.13 7.63
CA LEU A 105 -12.59 -12.03 6.75
C LEU A 105 -12.65 -12.47 5.29
N ARG A 106 -11.64 -13.23 4.85
CA ARG A 106 -11.60 -13.77 3.49
C ARG A 106 -12.72 -14.78 3.22
N GLN A 107 -13.03 -15.65 4.19
CA GLN A 107 -14.13 -16.62 4.05
C GLN A 107 -15.48 -15.91 3.94
N ASP A 108 -15.62 -14.75 4.60
CA ASP A 108 -16.79 -13.87 4.53
C ASP A 108 -16.84 -13.02 3.24
N GLY A 109 -15.87 -13.18 2.32
CA GLY A 109 -15.82 -12.43 1.06
C GLY A 109 -15.38 -10.98 1.19
N ILE A 110 -14.75 -10.60 2.31
CA ILE A 110 -14.24 -9.25 2.54
C ILE A 110 -12.97 -9.03 1.70
N GLU A 111 -12.98 -7.98 0.87
CA GLU A 111 -11.81 -7.58 0.08
C GLU A 111 -10.80 -6.82 0.95
N LEU A 112 -9.58 -7.36 1.05
CA LEU A 112 -8.51 -6.79 1.86
C LEU A 112 -7.63 -5.84 1.05
N LEU A 113 -7.46 -4.61 1.51
CA LEU A 113 -6.46 -3.65 1.06
C LEU A 113 -5.28 -3.64 2.03
N ALA A 114 -4.14 -4.20 1.65
CA ALA A 114 -2.92 -4.18 2.45
C ALA A 114 -2.15 -2.87 2.23
N THR A 115 -2.10 -2.02 3.26
CA THR A 115 -1.22 -0.85 3.30
C THR A 115 0.08 -1.24 3.97
N ILE A 116 1.10 -1.54 3.15
CA ILE A 116 2.43 -1.88 3.65
C ILE A 116 3.22 -0.59 3.84
N THR A 117 3.66 -0.38 5.08
CA THR A 117 4.51 0.74 5.47
C THR A 117 5.86 0.17 5.89
N CYS A 118 6.87 0.38 5.05
CA CYS A 118 8.25 0.24 5.48
C CYS A 118 8.71 1.61 6.02
N PRO A 119 8.90 1.78 7.35
CA PRO A 119 9.33 3.07 7.91
C PRO A 119 10.65 3.54 7.28
N PHE A 120 11.02 4.80 7.53
CA PHE A 120 12.22 5.48 7.02
C PHE A 120 13.57 4.78 7.31
N ALA A 121 13.55 3.59 7.90
CA ALA A 121 14.72 2.74 8.14
C ALA A 121 15.51 2.43 6.85
N PHE A 122 14.85 2.34 5.69
CA PHE A 122 15.54 2.13 4.41
C PHE A 122 15.79 3.46 3.71
N LYS A 123 17.03 3.97 3.68
CA LYS A 123 17.37 5.09 2.78
C LYS A 123 17.72 4.54 1.41
N LEU A 124 16.82 4.70 0.43
CA LEU A 124 17.00 4.10 -0.90
C LEU A 124 17.94 4.90 -1.78
N LEU A 125 18.06 6.20 -1.54
CA LEU A 125 19.00 7.06 -2.25
C LEU A 125 20.20 7.44 -1.36
N GLN A 126 21.37 7.50 -1.98
CA GLN A 126 22.59 8.09 -1.43
C GLN A 126 22.53 9.63 -1.56
N PRO A 127 23.41 10.39 -0.88
CA PRO A 127 23.44 11.85 -1.00
C PRO A 127 23.66 12.37 -2.42
N ASP A 128 24.29 11.57 -3.29
CA ASP A 128 24.50 11.88 -4.71
C ASP A 128 23.31 11.50 -5.59
N GLY A 129 22.18 11.07 -5.00
CA GLY A 129 20.97 10.65 -5.69
C GLY A 129 21.04 9.24 -6.29
N LYS A 130 22.17 8.53 -6.19
CA LYS A 130 22.25 7.14 -6.69
C LYS A 130 21.56 6.17 -5.75
N THR A 131 21.00 5.11 -6.32
CA THR A 131 20.38 4.04 -5.53
C THR A 131 21.40 3.38 -4.60
N ASN A 132 21.06 3.29 -3.32
CA ASN A 132 21.70 2.43 -2.36
C ASN A 132 21.16 1.00 -2.55
N TRP A 133 21.85 0.20 -3.37
CA TRP A 133 21.38 -1.14 -3.75
C TRP A 133 21.26 -2.12 -2.58
N ALA A 134 22.03 -1.94 -1.51
CA ALA A 134 21.91 -2.76 -0.32
C ALA A 134 20.57 -2.51 0.39
N ASN A 135 20.20 -1.24 0.56
CA ASN A 135 18.91 -0.88 1.13
C ASN A 135 17.75 -1.18 0.16
N ALA A 136 17.93 -0.98 -1.15
CA ALA A 136 16.94 -1.34 -2.15
C ALA A 136 16.64 -2.83 -2.14
N TRP A 137 17.65 -3.70 -1.99
CA TRP A 137 17.45 -5.14 -1.82
C TRP A 137 16.58 -5.44 -0.62
N LYS A 138 16.96 -4.96 0.57
CA LYS A 138 16.20 -5.26 1.80
C LYS A 138 14.77 -4.74 1.72
N TYR A 139 14.59 -3.56 1.12
CA TYR A 139 13.28 -2.97 0.90
C TYR A 139 12.43 -3.78 -0.08
N TRP A 140 13.00 -4.23 -1.20
CA TRP A 140 12.32 -5.10 -2.17
C TRP A 140 11.98 -6.45 -1.55
N GLU A 141 12.92 -7.09 -0.83
CA GLU A 141 12.75 -8.39 -0.18
C GLU A 141 11.63 -8.35 0.88
N ALA A 142 11.54 -7.25 1.64
CA ALA A 142 10.44 -6.98 2.58
C ALA A 142 9.06 -6.97 1.91
N TYR A 143 8.88 -6.10 0.91
CA TYR A 143 7.60 -6.00 0.20
C TYR A 143 7.25 -7.28 -0.53
N TYR A 144 8.24 -7.94 -1.12
CA TYR A 144 8.06 -9.21 -1.82
C TYR A 144 7.55 -10.28 -0.86
N ALA A 145 8.22 -10.44 0.29
CA ALA A 145 7.89 -11.50 1.23
C ALA A 145 6.51 -11.30 1.88
N GLU A 146 6.20 -10.08 2.34
CA GLU A 146 4.90 -9.78 2.94
C GLU A 146 3.77 -10.02 1.92
N SER A 147 3.92 -9.50 0.70
CA SER A 147 2.89 -9.60 -0.34
C SER A 147 2.72 -11.02 -0.83
N TYR A 148 3.80 -11.80 -0.95
CA TYR A 148 3.73 -13.20 -1.37
C TYR A 148 2.97 -14.03 -0.33
N GLN A 149 3.27 -13.85 0.96
CA GLN A 149 2.60 -14.58 2.03
C GLN A 149 1.10 -14.22 2.11
N LEU A 150 0.77 -12.92 2.06
CA LEU A 150 -0.62 -12.47 2.01
C LEU A 150 -1.38 -12.99 0.77
N ALA A 151 -0.72 -13.05 -0.39
CA ALA A 151 -1.31 -13.58 -1.60
C ALA A 151 -1.55 -15.11 -1.52
N VAL A 152 -0.56 -15.89 -1.08
CA VAL A 152 -0.70 -17.35 -0.99
C VAL A 152 -1.69 -17.77 0.10
N GLN A 153 -1.64 -17.14 1.27
CA GLN A 153 -2.44 -17.56 2.44
C GLN A 153 -3.85 -16.96 2.44
N HIS A 154 -3.99 -15.73 1.93
CA HIS A 154 -5.21 -14.93 2.07
C HIS A 154 -5.73 -14.36 0.76
N GLN A 155 -5.09 -14.63 -0.39
CA GLN A 155 -5.47 -14.12 -1.71
C GLN A 155 -5.58 -12.59 -1.77
N VAL A 156 -4.79 -11.89 -0.96
CA VAL A 156 -4.73 -10.42 -0.99
C VAL A 156 -4.11 -9.98 -2.32
N ARG A 157 -4.86 -9.16 -3.06
CA ARG A 157 -4.45 -8.60 -4.35
C ARG A 157 -4.39 -7.07 -4.39
N ARG A 158 -4.95 -6.40 -3.38
CA ARG A 158 -5.03 -4.94 -3.31
C ARG A 158 -3.98 -4.43 -2.35
N TYR A 159 -3.16 -3.50 -2.83
CA TYR A 159 -2.04 -2.97 -2.07
C TYR A 159 -2.00 -1.45 -2.16
N GLN A 160 -1.44 -0.85 -1.12
CA GLN A 160 -1.05 0.53 -1.09
C GLN A 160 0.34 0.62 -0.48
N LEU A 161 1.21 1.42 -1.09
CA LEU A 161 2.52 1.74 -0.54
C LEU A 161 2.45 3.12 0.08
N PHE A 162 2.96 3.24 1.30
CA PHE A 162 2.95 4.48 2.09
C PHE A 162 1.56 5.08 2.30
N ASN A 163 1.41 5.71 3.45
CA ASN A 163 0.26 6.56 3.71
C ASN A 163 0.73 8.01 3.66
N GLU A 164 0.10 8.81 2.81
CA GLU A 164 0.20 10.27 2.79
C GLU A 164 1.65 10.78 2.75
N PRO A 165 2.34 10.64 1.60
CA PRO A 165 3.72 11.12 1.47
C PRO A 165 3.84 12.65 1.68
N ASN A 166 2.74 13.37 1.47
CA ASN A 166 2.58 14.80 1.68
C ASN A 166 2.13 15.19 3.10
N HIS A 167 1.94 14.23 4.03
CA HIS A 167 1.58 14.55 5.42
C HIS A 167 2.78 15.14 6.18
N LYS A 168 2.50 15.94 7.22
CA LYS A 168 3.51 16.58 8.09
C LYS A 168 4.42 15.58 8.82
N GLU A 169 3.94 14.37 9.06
CA GLU A 169 4.74 13.29 9.68
C GLU A 169 5.71 12.63 8.69
N SER A 170 5.50 12.87 7.39
CA SER A 170 6.33 12.35 6.31
C SER A 170 7.46 13.30 5.91
N THR A 171 7.75 14.35 6.69
CA THR A 171 8.73 15.44 6.37
C THR A 171 10.12 14.97 5.95
N LYS A 172 10.54 13.77 6.36
CA LYS A 172 11.84 13.18 5.96
C LYS A 172 11.83 12.55 4.55
N LEU A 173 10.67 12.45 3.92
CA LEU A 173 10.48 11.88 2.59
C LEU A 173 10.60 12.96 1.52
N THR A 174 11.64 12.91 0.69
CA THR A 174 11.70 13.72 -0.52
C THR A 174 10.88 13.07 -1.64
N GLN A 175 10.58 13.82 -2.70
CA GLN A 175 9.86 13.30 -3.86
C GLN A 175 10.69 12.27 -4.64
N GLU A 176 12.01 12.44 -4.72
CA GLU A 176 12.93 11.50 -5.36
C GLU A 176 12.98 10.17 -4.59
N GLU A 177 13.07 10.25 -3.26
CA GLU A 177 13.06 9.08 -2.39
C GLU A 177 11.70 8.37 -2.46
N TYR A 178 10.59 9.11 -2.55
CA TYR A 178 9.26 8.53 -2.80
C TYR A 178 9.18 7.83 -4.15
N SER A 179 9.65 8.46 -5.23
CA SER A 179 9.66 7.85 -6.56
C SER A 179 10.46 6.54 -6.60
N ALA A 180 11.65 6.52 -5.99
CA ALA A 180 12.47 5.31 -5.86
C ALA A 180 11.75 4.20 -5.07
N ARG A 181 11.08 4.56 -3.97
CA ARG A 181 10.27 3.63 -3.16
C ARG A 181 9.10 3.04 -3.92
N MET A 182 8.42 3.86 -4.72
CA MET A 182 7.32 3.42 -5.58
C MET A 182 7.82 2.44 -6.65
N ALA A 183 8.89 2.79 -7.37
CA ALA A 183 9.46 1.91 -8.39
C ALA A 183 9.86 0.54 -7.84
N ILE A 184 10.61 0.51 -6.73
CA ILE A 184 11.11 -0.73 -6.14
C ILE A 184 10.00 -1.52 -5.43
N GLY A 185 9.13 -0.85 -4.66
CA GLY A 185 8.10 -1.52 -3.88
C GLY A 185 6.98 -2.08 -4.76
N CYS A 186 6.56 -1.35 -5.79
CA CYS A 186 5.57 -1.85 -6.73
C CYS A 186 6.11 -3.04 -7.53
N ASP A 187 7.38 -3.00 -7.95
CA ASP A 187 8.01 -4.14 -8.62
C ASP A 187 8.00 -5.39 -7.72
N ALA A 188 8.33 -5.23 -6.43
CA ALA A 188 8.29 -6.32 -5.45
C ALA A 188 6.89 -6.93 -5.29
N ILE A 189 5.84 -6.10 -5.13
CA ILE A 189 4.45 -6.56 -4.98
C ILE A 189 4.00 -7.30 -6.25
N GLN A 190 4.24 -6.72 -7.43
CA GLN A 190 3.83 -7.34 -8.69
C GLN A 190 4.55 -8.67 -8.94
N ALA A 191 5.85 -8.74 -8.62
CA ALA A 191 6.60 -9.99 -8.67
C ALA A 191 6.05 -11.04 -7.69
N ALA A 192 5.76 -10.64 -6.46
CA ALA A 192 5.22 -11.51 -5.43
C ALA A 192 3.88 -12.11 -5.82
N LEU A 193 2.95 -11.31 -6.37
CA LEU A 193 1.64 -11.81 -6.80
C LEU A 193 1.73 -12.72 -8.02
N ALA A 194 2.63 -12.42 -8.97
CA ALA A 194 2.86 -13.29 -10.11
C ALA A 194 3.37 -14.67 -9.68
N ASP A 195 4.32 -14.69 -8.74
CA ASP A 195 4.91 -15.92 -8.22
C ASP A 195 3.94 -16.68 -7.30
N ALA A 196 3.21 -15.97 -6.42
CA ALA A 196 2.16 -16.54 -5.57
C ALA A 196 1.02 -17.15 -6.40
N GLY A 197 0.59 -16.46 -7.46
CA GLY A 197 -0.42 -16.95 -8.38
C GLY A 197 0.00 -18.24 -9.09
N ARG A 198 1.25 -18.29 -9.58
CA ARG A 198 1.85 -19.51 -10.13
C ARG A 198 1.88 -20.64 -9.09
N ASP A 199 2.33 -20.38 -7.87
CA ASP A 199 2.59 -21.42 -6.86
C ASP A 199 1.32 -21.93 -6.16
N SER A 200 0.26 -21.12 -6.13
CA SER A 200 -1.05 -21.46 -5.56
C SER A 200 -2.12 -21.85 -6.59
N GLY A 201 -1.85 -21.69 -7.89
CA GLY A 201 -2.82 -21.90 -8.96
C GLY A 201 -3.91 -20.84 -9.04
N THR A 202 -3.71 -19.66 -8.42
CA THR A 202 -4.66 -18.56 -8.42
C THR A 202 -4.27 -17.48 -9.43
N LYS A 203 -5.25 -16.76 -9.98
CA LYS A 203 -5.02 -15.58 -10.84
C LYS A 203 -5.20 -14.30 -10.03
N LEU A 204 -4.14 -13.88 -9.34
CA LEU A 204 -4.14 -12.64 -8.56
C LEU A 204 -3.45 -11.54 -9.36
N GLY A 205 -4.23 -10.74 -10.09
CA GLY A 205 -3.71 -9.52 -10.71
C GLY A 205 -3.46 -8.44 -9.65
N PRO A 206 -2.29 -7.78 -9.63
CA PRO A 206 -2.02 -6.70 -8.69
C PRO A 206 -2.98 -5.53 -8.93
N LEU A 207 -3.55 -5.02 -7.84
CA LEU A 207 -4.26 -3.75 -7.79
C LEU A 207 -3.57 -2.85 -6.78
N ILE A 208 -2.55 -2.15 -7.23
CA ILE A 208 -1.81 -1.19 -6.41
C ILE A 208 -2.48 0.18 -6.54
N SER A 209 -2.74 0.81 -5.40
CA SER A 209 -3.33 2.14 -5.26
C SER A 209 -2.25 3.16 -4.90
N ALA A 210 -2.03 4.18 -5.74
CA ALA A 210 -1.03 5.22 -5.52
C ALA A 210 -1.28 6.50 -6.36
N PRO A 211 -0.73 7.67 -5.95
CA PRO A 211 -0.25 7.92 -4.60
C PRO A 211 -1.41 7.81 -3.62
N CYS A 212 -1.14 7.69 -2.32
CA CYS A 212 -2.20 7.83 -1.33
C CYS A 212 -2.00 9.13 -0.58
N THR A 213 -2.39 10.25 -1.19
CA THR A 213 -2.15 11.58 -0.64
C THR A 213 -3.21 12.01 0.37
N ALA A 214 -2.80 12.85 1.31
CA ALA A 214 -3.70 13.56 2.23
C ALA A 214 -4.31 14.77 1.52
N GLY A 215 -5.62 14.76 1.29
CA GLY A 215 -6.36 15.84 0.64
C GLY A 215 -6.53 15.65 -0.87
N ILE A 216 -7.49 16.39 -1.43
CA ILE A 216 -7.93 16.28 -2.83
C ILE A 216 -7.16 17.20 -3.79
N ASN A 217 -6.63 18.32 -3.28
CA ASN A 217 -5.97 19.37 -4.07
C ASN A 217 -4.46 19.18 -4.24
N VAL A 218 -4.00 17.93 -4.19
CA VAL A 218 -2.57 17.56 -4.13
C VAL A 218 -2.08 16.93 -5.42
N PHE A 219 -2.92 16.95 -6.45
CA PHE A 219 -2.51 16.55 -7.78
C PHE A 219 -1.45 17.50 -8.33
N GLN A 220 -1.74 18.81 -8.31
CA GLN A 220 -0.86 19.87 -8.76
C GLN A 220 0.01 20.40 -7.61
N LYS A 221 1.08 21.12 -7.94
CA LYS A 221 1.87 21.88 -6.96
C LYS A 221 0.97 22.87 -6.22
N THR A 222 1.07 22.90 -4.89
CA THR A 222 0.33 23.86 -4.07
C THR A 222 1.27 24.83 -3.38
N GLY A 223 2.52 24.42 -3.12
CA GLY A 223 3.55 25.16 -2.39
C GLY A 223 3.14 25.54 -0.97
N LYS A 224 1.97 25.07 -0.50
CA LYS A 224 1.40 25.35 0.82
C LYS A 224 0.47 24.21 1.22
N PRO A 225 0.61 23.69 2.45
CA PRO A 225 1.60 24.04 3.46
C PRO A 225 2.97 23.37 3.25
N GLU A 226 3.16 22.62 2.15
CA GLU A 226 4.25 21.67 2.02
C GLU A 226 5.23 22.02 0.89
N ALA A 227 6.39 22.60 1.24
CA ALA A 227 7.40 23.06 0.28
C ALA A 227 7.99 21.93 -0.60
N ARG A 228 7.85 20.65 -0.20
CA ARG A 228 8.31 19.51 -1.00
C ARG A 228 7.55 19.36 -2.33
N ASP A 229 6.41 20.02 -2.52
CA ASP A 229 5.65 20.01 -3.78
C ASP A 229 5.76 21.30 -4.60
N ASP A 230 6.65 22.24 -4.23
CA ASP A 230 6.82 23.55 -4.89
C ASP A 230 7.08 23.45 -6.40
N LYS A 231 7.74 22.36 -6.83
CA LYS A 231 8.12 22.14 -8.23
C LYS A 231 7.12 21.27 -8.99
N ILE A 232 6.60 20.22 -8.35
CA ILE A 232 5.70 19.23 -8.93
C ILE A 232 4.80 18.68 -7.83
N GLY A 233 3.50 18.53 -8.11
CA GLY A 233 2.55 17.95 -7.14
C GLY A 233 2.82 16.46 -6.91
N TRP A 234 2.41 15.92 -5.74
CA TRP A 234 2.60 14.50 -5.44
C TRP A 234 1.79 13.58 -6.37
N GLY A 235 0.60 14.03 -6.79
CA GLY A 235 -0.19 13.36 -7.81
C GLY A 235 0.45 13.39 -9.19
N GLU A 236 0.87 14.57 -9.62
CA GLU A 236 1.58 14.78 -10.89
C GLU A 236 2.87 13.95 -10.96
N LEU A 237 3.68 13.96 -9.90
CA LEU A 237 4.88 13.13 -9.75
C LEU A 237 4.57 11.65 -9.97
N SER A 238 3.55 11.14 -9.29
CA SER A 238 3.18 9.72 -9.38
C SER A 238 2.70 9.35 -10.78
N MET A 239 1.97 10.23 -11.46
CA MET A 239 1.54 10.00 -12.84
C MET A 239 2.69 10.08 -13.84
N ARG A 240 3.64 11.01 -13.63
CA ARG A 240 4.88 11.13 -14.43
C ARG A 240 5.72 9.87 -14.33
N ASP A 241 5.90 9.35 -13.10
CA ASP A 241 6.80 8.23 -12.81
C ASP A 241 6.12 6.87 -12.88
N ARG A 242 4.83 6.80 -13.25
CA ARG A 242 4.04 5.54 -13.25
C ARG A 242 4.62 4.43 -14.14
N HIS A 243 5.50 4.79 -15.08
CA HIS A 243 6.17 3.92 -16.04
C HIS A 243 7.65 3.67 -15.71
N LEU A 244 8.15 4.21 -14.60
CA LEU A 244 9.54 4.07 -14.17
C LEU A 244 9.79 2.65 -13.63
N ARG A 245 10.82 1.99 -14.14
CA ARG A 245 11.30 0.66 -13.70
C ARG A 245 12.39 0.80 -12.64
N VAL A 246 12.71 -0.31 -11.98
CA VAL A 246 13.74 -0.36 -10.93
C VAL A 246 15.13 0.03 -11.44
N ASP A 247 15.42 -0.17 -12.73
CA ASP A 247 16.69 0.23 -13.36
C ASP A 247 16.76 1.74 -13.71
N GLY A 248 15.71 2.50 -13.38
CA GLY A 248 15.61 3.93 -13.67
C GLY A 248 15.13 4.26 -15.08
N LYS A 249 14.78 3.26 -15.92
CA LYS A 249 14.25 3.49 -17.26
C LYS A 249 12.74 3.57 -17.27
N ASN A 250 12.20 4.33 -18.22
CA ASN A 250 10.76 4.33 -18.49
C ASN A 250 10.39 3.22 -19.47
N ASP A 251 9.30 2.52 -19.14
CA ASP A 251 8.69 1.49 -19.98
C ASP A 251 7.18 1.73 -20.03
N SER A 252 6.67 2.13 -21.20
CA SER A 252 5.25 2.46 -21.38
C SER A 252 4.32 1.27 -21.20
N THR A 253 4.83 0.04 -21.27
CA THR A 253 4.06 -1.19 -21.06
C THR A 253 4.00 -1.60 -19.59
N TYR A 254 4.84 -0.99 -18.73
CA TYR A 254 4.87 -1.24 -17.31
C TYR A 254 4.08 -0.19 -16.54
N GLY A 255 3.16 -0.61 -15.67
CA GLY A 255 2.51 0.27 -14.70
C GLY A 255 2.98 -0.04 -13.29
N GLN A 256 3.46 0.96 -12.55
CA GLN A 256 3.73 0.81 -11.12
C GLN A 256 2.44 0.59 -10.31
N PHE A 257 1.33 1.20 -10.72
CA PHE A 257 0.05 1.12 -10.01
C PHE A 257 -1.13 1.14 -10.97
N GLN A 258 -2.27 0.61 -10.51
CA GLN A 258 -3.49 0.44 -11.30
C GLN A 258 -4.62 1.37 -10.88
N GLN A 259 -4.55 1.91 -9.66
CA GLN A 259 -5.59 2.76 -9.10
C GLN A 259 -4.96 4.06 -8.58
N TYR A 260 -5.52 5.20 -8.97
CA TYR A 260 -5.18 6.46 -8.35
C TYR A 260 -5.93 6.57 -7.02
N ALA A 261 -5.23 6.86 -5.92
CA ALA A 261 -5.83 6.94 -4.60
C ALA A 261 -5.78 8.37 -4.05
N VAL A 262 -6.83 8.72 -3.30
CA VAL A 262 -6.94 10.00 -2.61
C VAL A 262 -7.59 9.73 -1.26
N GLN A 263 -7.05 10.32 -0.20
CA GLN A 263 -7.71 10.34 1.10
C GLN A 263 -8.26 11.72 1.38
N HIS A 264 -9.53 11.78 1.76
CA HIS A 264 -10.18 13.00 2.19
C HIS A 264 -10.64 12.81 3.64
N TYR A 265 -10.15 13.68 4.52
CA TYR A 265 -10.57 13.76 5.91
C TYR A 265 -11.50 14.95 6.02
N SER A 266 -12.79 14.71 6.27
CA SER A 266 -13.70 15.78 6.64
C SER A 266 -14.08 15.64 8.11
N ALA A 267 -13.89 16.71 8.88
CA ALA A 267 -14.50 16.87 10.20
C ALA A 267 -15.94 17.40 10.08
N ASN A 268 -16.36 17.78 8.87
CA ASN A 268 -17.66 18.35 8.58
C ASN A 268 -18.41 17.39 7.62
N PRO A 269 -19.54 16.79 8.03
CA PRO A 269 -20.32 15.88 7.20
C PRO A 269 -20.93 16.55 5.96
N VAL A 270 -20.84 17.89 5.84
CA VAL A 270 -21.37 18.68 4.72
C VAL A 270 -20.27 19.04 3.69
N SER A 271 -19.05 18.50 3.81
CA SER A 271 -18.02 18.71 2.79
C SER A 271 -18.35 17.92 1.52
N TRP A 272 -18.52 18.61 0.40
CA TRP A 272 -18.64 17.99 -0.90
C TRP A 272 -17.27 17.76 -1.51
N LEU A 273 -17.08 16.61 -2.15
CA LEU A 273 -15.98 16.41 -3.09
C LEU A 273 -16.33 17.23 -4.33
N GLU A 274 -15.64 18.36 -4.53
CA GLU A 274 -15.59 19.04 -5.83
C GLU A 274 -14.66 18.29 -6.80
#